data_AF-A0A5E4J7W9-F1
#
_entry.id   AF-A0A5E4J7W9-F1
#
_cell.length_a   1.000
_cell.length_b   1.000
_cell.length_c   1.000
_cell.angle_alpha   90.00
_cell.angle_beta   90.00
_cell.angle_gamma   90.00
#
_symmetry.space_group_name_H-M   'P 1'
#
loop_
_entity.id
_entity.type
_entity.pdbx_description
1 polymer ?
#
loop_
_entity_poly.entity_id
_entity_poly.type
_entity_poly.pdbx_seq_one_letter_code
_entity_poly.pdbx_strand_id
1 'polypeptide(L)'
;MGLKKILLFMGLACLLAQLFFSGAAAKDGSATLNLIIRMEESSLAGGKNQAEKQNQEMNSTINLLNAVDSKNLDVTISVTGDMAYKLYPLYVTMLGSKKNHELIMSGMKSGEELASFEDQDSRMRKTKRYVEDDYICGGTQIKVAGYLPAENSFNDSTYKIIDDLGLSYMVDDSGLAQSQDKAWPYLMDGHSFYVVPASAGPNFRMWDVLANSAGLNGTDWYDLLVSTFDESSAKGDPMVAVFTNTVSGSGEYLDAYKKFVEYAVSKGASFVTTGQLVDTAKSK
;
A
#
# COMPACT_ATOMS: atom_id res chain seq x y z
N MET A 1 8.14 10.15 25.70
CA MET A 1 6.99 9.43 25.10
C MET A 1 5.72 10.29 25.01
N GLY A 2 5.82 11.62 24.82
CA GLY A 2 4.66 12.53 24.96
C GLY A 2 4.32 13.35 23.72
N LEU A 3 5.30 13.90 23.00
CA LEU A 3 5.04 14.89 21.94
C LEU A 3 4.44 14.28 20.66
N LYS A 4 4.91 13.10 20.23
CA LYS A 4 4.38 12.39 19.04
C LYS A 4 2.93 11.94 19.23
N LYS A 5 2.57 11.44 20.43
CA LYS A 5 1.18 11.10 20.76
C LYS A 5 0.29 12.34 20.80
N ILE A 6 0.77 13.45 21.38
CA ILE A 6 0.00 14.71 21.44
C ILE A 6 -0.25 15.29 20.04
N LEU A 7 0.74 15.27 19.14
CA LEU A 7 0.56 15.72 17.75
C LEU A 7 -0.40 14.81 16.97
N LEU A 8 -0.35 13.50 17.20
CA LEU A 8 -1.27 12.53 16.59
C LEU A 8 -2.71 12.71 17.12
N PHE A 9 -2.87 12.91 18.43
CA PHE A 9 -4.16 13.23 19.06
C PHE A 9 -4.69 14.61 18.61
N MET A 10 -3.83 15.60 18.37
CA MET A 10 -4.25 16.90 17.80
C MET A 10 -4.65 16.77 16.33
N GLY A 11 -3.95 15.97 15.52
CA GLY A 11 -4.33 15.66 14.15
C GLY A 11 -5.67 14.92 14.08
N LEU A 12 -5.84 13.89 14.91
CA LEU A 12 -7.07 13.10 15.03
C LEU A 12 -8.22 13.94 15.60
N ALA A 13 -7.97 14.79 16.60
CA ALA A 13 -8.98 15.70 17.14
C ALA A 13 -9.36 16.82 16.15
N CYS A 14 -8.45 17.26 15.28
CA CYS A 14 -8.78 18.20 14.20
C CYS A 14 -9.63 17.53 13.11
N LEU A 15 -9.34 16.28 12.71
CA LEU A 15 -10.20 15.49 11.83
C LEU A 15 -11.59 15.30 12.44
N LEU A 16 -11.67 14.88 13.71
CA LEU A 16 -12.94 14.65 14.40
C LEU A 16 -13.74 15.95 14.62
N ALA A 17 -13.10 17.10 14.79
CA ALA A 17 -13.78 18.39 14.94
C ALA A 17 -14.36 18.92 13.61
N GLN A 18 -13.84 18.48 12.46
CA GLN A 18 -14.36 18.84 11.14
C GLN A 18 -15.65 18.09 10.78
N LEU A 19 -15.99 17.00 11.49
CA LEU A 19 -17.25 16.26 11.34
C LEU A 19 -18.51 17.10 11.62
N PHE A 20 -18.39 18.27 12.27
CA PHE A 20 -19.54 19.15 12.57
C PHE A 20 -19.83 20.21 11.50
N PHE A 21 -19.04 20.31 10.43
CA PHE A 21 -19.21 21.33 9.38
C PHE A 21 -19.02 20.79 7.96
N SER A 22 -19.78 19.78 7.54
CA SER A 22 -19.92 19.50 6.10
C SER A 22 -21.17 18.68 5.79
N GLY A 23 -22.32 19.34 5.88
CA GLY A 23 -23.45 19.04 5.00
C GLY A 23 -23.18 19.62 3.61
N ALA A 24 -22.21 19.06 2.88
CA ALA A 24 -21.98 19.35 1.48
C ALA A 24 -22.41 18.12 0.67
N ALA A 25 -23.38 18.31 -0.23
CA ALA A 25 -23.86 17.27 -1.12
C ALA A 25 -22.68 16.67 -1.89
N ALA A 26 -22.47 15.36 -1.74
CA ALA A 26 -21.50 14.60 -2.50
C ALA A 26 -21.79 14.82 -4.00
N LYS A 27 -20.81 15.33 -4.73
CA LYS A 27 -20.81 15.27 -6.20
C LYS A 27 -20.90 13.80 -6.59
N ASP A 28 -21.67 13.49 -7.63
CA ASP A 28 -22.01 12.16 -8.19
C ASP A 28 -20.81 11.26 -8.63
N GLY A 29 -19.60 11.47 -8.12
CA GLY A 29 -18.47 10.57 -8.32
C GLY A 29 -18.42 9.49 -7.24
N SER A 30 -18.40 8.22 -7.65
CA SER A 30 -18.01 7.12 -6.76
C SER A 30 -16.62 7.40 -6.18
N ALA A 31 -16.49 7.33 -4.86
CA ALA A 31 -15.21 7.54 -4.16
C ALA A 31 -14.15 6.56 -4.69
N THR A 32 -12.97 7.05 -5.06
CA THR A 32 -11.88 6.19 -5.56
C THR A 32 -11.03 5.68 -4.40
N LEU A 33 -10.84 4.37 -4.31
CA LEU A 33 -10.08 3.73 -3.24
C LEU A 33 -9.01 2.79 -3.84
N ASN A 34 -7.76 3.02 -3.47
CA ASN A 34 -6.65 2.13 -3.78
C ASN A 34 -6.15 1.45 -2.50
N LEU A 35 -6.28 0.13 -2.45
CA LEU A 35 -5.75 -0.70 -1.37
C LEU A 35 -4.45 -1.36 -1.83
N ILE A 36 -3.40 -1.19 -1.03
CA ILE A 36 -2.10 -1.81 -1.25
C ILE A 36 -1.86 -2.80 -0.12
N ILE A 37 -1.72 -4.08 -0.46
CA ILE A 37 -1.34 -5.14 0.50
C ILE A 37 0.16 -5.40 0.35
N ARG A 38 0.93 -5.13 1.39
CA ARG A 38 2.35 -5.45 1.46
C ARG A 38 2.53 -6.88 1.97
N MET A 39 3.05 -7.74 1.09
CA MET A 39 3.39 -9.13 1.38
C MET A 39 4.89 -9.22 1.63
N GLU A 40 5.26 -9.48 2.88
CA GLU A 40 6.65 -9.49 3.34
C GLU A 40 6.93 -10.61 4.36
N GLU A 41 8.21 -10.96 4.54
CA GLU A 41 8.67 -11.85 5.60
C GLU A 41 8.43 -11.20 6.97
N SER A 42 7.90 -11.97 7.92
CA SER A 42 7.62 -11.44 9.27
C SER A 42 8.93 -11.26 10.04
N SER A 43 9.21 -10.05 10.52
CA SER A 43 10.34 -9.81 11.45
C SER A 43 10.21 -10.59 12.76
N LEU A 44 8.99 -11.06 13.08
CA LEU A 44 8.69 -11.90 14.24
C LEU A 44 8.77 -13.40 13.94
N ALA A 45 9.22 -13.81 12.74
CA ALA A 45 9.37 -15.21 12.33
C ALA A 45 10.59 -15.90 12.97
N GLY A 46 11.51 -15.14 13.58
CA GLY A 46 12.71 -15.67 14.23
C GLY A 46 12.37 -16.70 15.32
N GLY A 47 12.96 -17.90 15.25
CA GLY A 47 12.77 -18.96 16.24
C GLY A 47 11.44 -19.70 16.19
N LYS A 48 10.52 -19.32 15.29
CA LYS A 48 9.23 -20.00 15.09
C LYS A 48 9.34 -21.21 14.17
N ASN A 49 8.42 -22.16 14.33
CA ASN A 49 8.32 -23.31 13.45
C ASN A 49 7.71 -22.93 12.08
N GLN A 50 7.82 -23.82 11.09
CA GLN A 50 7.38 -23.54 9.72
C GLN A 50 5.89 -23.20 9.61
N ALA A 51 5.03 -23.86 10.38
CA ALA A 51 3.59 -23.62 10.34
C ALA A 51 3.24 -22.24 10.92
N GLU A 52 3.91 -21.84 11.99
CA GLU A 52 3.77 -20.50 12.57
C GLU A 52 4.22 -19.41 11.60
N LYS A 53 5.36 -19.59 10.91
CA LYS A 53 5.82 -18.66 9.87
C LYS A 53 4.80 -18.52 8.75
N GLN A 54 4.35 -19.65 8.21
CA GLN A 54 3.31 -19.68 7.18
C GLN A 54 2.03 -18.99 7.63
N ASN A 55 1.68 -19.11 8.90
CA ASN A 55 0.51 -18.42 9.44
C ASN A 55 0.67 -16.90 9.49
N GLN A 56 1.86 -16.43 9.90
CA GLN A 56 2.17 -15.00 9.98
C GLN A 56 2.42 -14.33 8.62
N GLU A 57 2.78 -15.12 7.61
CA GLU A 57 3.16 -14.59 6.31
C GLU A 57 2.06 -14.86 5.28
N MET A 58 1.97 -16.10 4.81
CA MET A 58 1.06 -16.50 3.74
C MET A 58 -0.41 -16.45 4.18
N ASN A 59 -0.79 -17.08 5.31
CA ASN A 59 -2.20 -17.09 5.74
C ASN A 59 -2.69 -15.69 6.11
N SER A 60 -1.82 -14.87 6.69
CA SER A 60 -2.10 -13.47 6.99
C SER A 60 -2.35 -12.64 5.72
N THR A 61 -1.59 -12.90 4.65
CA THR A 61 -1.85 -12.31 3.32
C THR A 61 -3.18 -12.81 2.74
N ILE A 62 -3.46 -14.12 2.85
CA ILE A 62 -4.74 -14.73 2.42
C ILE A 62 -5.93 -14.08 3.14
N ASN A 63 -5.81 -13.80 4.43
CA ASN A 63 -6.88 -13.16 5.21
C ASN A 63 -7.24 -11.77 4.68
N LEU A 64 -6.24 -10.97 4.32
CA LEU A 64 -6.44 -9.64 3.72
C LEU A 64 -7.06 -9.76 2.33
N LEU A 65 -6.54 -10.66 1.50
CA LEU A 65 -7.02 -10.85 0.13
C LEU A 65 -8.43 -11.40 0.07
N ASN A 66 -8.83 -12.30 0.98
CA ASN A 66 -10.19 -12.83 1.03
C ASN A 66 -11.27 -11.74 1.15
N ALA A 67 -10.97 -10.60 1.81
CA ALA A 67 -11.92 -9.50 1.95
C ALA A 67 -12.23 -8.80 0.61
N VAL A 68 -11.24 -8.75 -0.30
CA VAL A 68 -11.35 -8.10 -1.62
C VAL A 68 -11.69 -9.09 -2.73
N ASP A 69 -11.07 -10.28 -2.72
CA ASP A 69 -11.26 -11.35 -3.69
C ASP A 69 -12.71 -11.86 -3.72
N SER A 70 -13.33 -12.03 -2.55
CA SER A 70 -14.72 -12.52 -2.44
C SER A 70 -15.75 -11.59 -3.09
N LYS A 71 -15.35 -10.34 -3.38
CA LYS A 71 -16.16 -9.29 -4.00
C LYS A 71 -15.65 -8.89 -5.38
N ASN A 72 -14.61 -9.56 -5.89
CA ASN A 72 -13.96 -9.24 -7.17
C ASN A 72 -13.53 -7.76 -7.25
N LEU A 73 -12.95 -7.23 -6.16
CA LEU A 73 -12.43 -5.86 -6.08
C LEU A 73 -10.99 -5.81 -6.57
N ASP A 74 -10.62 -4.71 -7.21
CA ASP A 74 -9.25 -4.47 -7.66
C ASP A 74 -8.33 -4.11 -6.47
N VAL A 75 -7.11 -4.66 -6.46
CA VAL A 75 -6.12 -4.48 -5.38
C VAL A 75 -4.70 -4.49 -5.93
N THR A 76 -3.82 -3.70 -5.31
CA THR A 76 -2.37 -3.78 -5.56
C THR A 76 -1.70 -4.60 -4.46
N ILE A 77 -0.77 -5.46 -4.84
CA ILE A 77 -0.01 -6.30 -3.93
C ILE A 77 1.46 -5.99 -4.13
N SER A 78 2.10 -5.48 -3.08
CA SER A 78 3.53 -5.22 -3.07
C SER A 78 4.28 -6.45 -2.56
N VAL A 79 5.20 -6.97 -3.35
CA VAL A 79 5.93 -8.21 -3.06
C VAL A 79 7.42 -7.94 -2.90
N THR A 80 8.02 -8.47 -1.83
CA THR A 80 9.48 -8.47 -1.65
C THR A 80 10.15 -9.59 -2.44
N GLY A 81 11.41 -9.38 -2.83
CA GLY A 81 12.14 -10.35 -3.67
C GLY A 81 12.32 -11.74 -3.05
N ASP A 82 12.47 -11.82 -1.73
CA ASP A 82 12.52 -13.07 -0.97
C ASP A 82 11.20 -13.85 -0.97
N MET A 83 10.06 -13.15 -0.92
CA MET A 83 8.73 -13.75 -1.02
C MET A 83 8.52 -14.37 -2.40
N ALA A 84 8.86 -13.65 -3.45
CA ALA A 84 8.76 -14.11 -4.84
C ALA A 84 9.74 -15.24 -5.16
N TYR A 85 10.99 -15.17 -4.71
CA TYR A 85 12.00 -16.15 -5.15
C TYR A 85 12.16 -17.36 -4.23
N LYS A 86 12.00 -17.18 -2.92
CA LYS A 86 12.46 -18.17 -1.93
C LYS A 86 11.33 -18.73 -1.07
N LEU A 87 10.49 -17.87 -0.51
CA LEU A 87 9.54 -18.28 0.51
C LEU A 87 8.25 -18.83 -0.11
N TYR A 88 7.66 -18.10 -1.05
CA TYR A 88 6.34 -18.42 -1.59
C TYR A 88 6.18 -18.18 -3.11
N PRO A 89 7.12 -18.64 -3.97
CA PRO A 89 7.08 -18.38 -5.43
C PRO A 89 5.75 -18.79 -6.09
N LEU A 90 5.24 -19.98 -5.76
CA LEU A 90 3.98 -20.48 -6.33
C LEU A 90 2.77 -19.65 -5.90
N TYR A 91 2.79 -19.10 -4.68
CA TYR A 91 1.71 -18.26 -4.20
C TYR A 91 1.77 -16.88 -4.88
N VAL A 92 2.95 -16.28 -5.01
CA VAL A 92 3.12 -15.01 -5.77
C VAL A 92 2.69 -15.19 -7.22
N THR A 93 3.10 -16.28 -7.88
CA THR A 93 2.62 -16.66 -9.22
C THR A 93 1.09 -16.73 -9.27
N MET A 94 0.45 -17.38 -8.29
CA MET A 94 -1.00 -17.47 -8.21
C MET A 94 -1.66 -16.09 -8.05
N LEU A 95 -1.08 -15.21 -7.23
CA LEU A 95 -1.58 -13.85 -7.05
C LEU A 95 -1.52 -13.04 -8.35
N GLY A 96 -0.42 -13.15 -9.11
CA GLY A 96 -0.25 -12.46 -10.39
C GLY A 96 -1.14 -13.00 -11.52
N SER A 97 -1.71 -14.20 -11.35
CA SER A 97 -2.64 -14.79 -12.34
C SER A 97 -4.06 -14.23 -12.28
N LYS A 98 -4.39 -13.48 -11.23
CA LYS A 98 -5.73 -12.91 -11.01
C LYS A 98 -5.86 -11.56 -11.71
N LYS A 99 -6.96 -11.37 -12.44
CA LYS A 99 -7.19 -10.16 -13.26
C LYS A 99 -7.39 -8.88 -12.44
N ASN A 100 -7.94 -9.01 -11.24
CA ASN A 100 -8.19 -7.92 -10.30
C ASN A 100 -6.97 -7.63 -9.40
N HIS A 101 -5.84 -8.30 -9.63
CA HIS A 101 -4.62 -8.10 -8.88
C HIS A 101 -3.58 -7.40 -9.75
N GLU A 102 -2.96 -6.38 -9.19
CA GLU A 102 -1.71 -5.82 -9.69
C GLU A 102 -0.57 -6.23 -8.76
N LEU A 103 0.51 -6.81 -9.30
CA LEU A 103 1.73 -7.03 -8.54
C LEU A 103 2.73 -5.90 -8.77
N ILE A 104 3.19 -5.30 -7.68
CA ILE A 104 4.30 -4.34 -7.66
C ILE A 104 5.46 -4.87 -6.85
N MET A 105 6.64 -4.32 -7.06
CA MET A 105 7.82 -4.70 -6.31
C MET A 105 8.05 -3.80 -5.09
N SER A 106 8.64 -4.38 -4.05
CA SER A 106 9.25 -3.68 -2.92
C SER A 106 10.77 -3.88 -2.96
N GLY A 107 11.44 -3.71 -1.82
CA GLY A 107 12.80 -4.20 -1.59
C GLY A 107 12.94 -5.72 -1.72
N MET A 108 14.17 -6.21 -1.62
CA MET A 108 14.52 -7.63 -1.58
C MET A 108 14.01 -8.32 -0.30
N LYS A 109 13.97 -7.60 0.84
CA LYS A 109 13.52 -8.10 2.14
C LYS A 109 12.75 -7.02 2.90
N SER A 110 11.95 -7.41 3.90
CA SER A 110 11.33 -6.46 4.82
C SER A 110 12.38 -5.68 5.62
N GLY A 111 12.13 -4.39 5.83
CA GLY A 111 12.96 -3.53 6.67
C GLY A 111 14.41 -3.35 6.19
N GLU A 112 14.72 -3.64 4.93
CA GLU A 112 16.07 -3.43 4.43
C GLU A 112 16.39 -1.93 4.32
N GLU A 113 17.54 -1.54 4.86
CA GLU A 113 18.14 -0.25 4.55
C GLU A 113 18.89 -0.37 3.23
N LEU A 114 18.51 0.49 2.30
CA LEU A 114 19.11 0.58 0.98
C LEU A 114 20.29 1.56 1.06
N ALA A 115 21.50 0.99 0.93
CA ALA A 115 22.77 1.71 1.10
C ALA A 115 23.21 2.42 -0.19
N SER A 116 24.31 1.97 -0.80
CA SER A 116 24.92 2.56 -2.00
C SER A 116 24.02 2.45 -3.25
N PHE A 117 24.28 3.28 -4.27
CA PHE A 117 23.58 3.21 -5.56
C PHE A 117 23.69 1.79 -6.16
N GLU A 118 24.88 1.20 -6.16
CA GLU A 118 25.14 -0.11 -6.77
C GLU A 118 24.37 -1.23 -6.06
N ASP A 119 24.32 -1.18 -4.72
CA ASP A 119 23.53 -2.14 -3.94
C ASP A 119 22.03 -1.98 -4.21
N GLN A 120 21.55 -0.74 -4.31
CA GLN A 120 20.16 -0.44 -4.64
C GLN A 120 19.79 -0.95 -6.03
N ASP A 121 20.56 -0.58 -7.05
CA ASP A 121 20.31 -0.97 -8.44
C ASP A 121 20.31 -2.50 -8.59
N SER A 122 21.33 -3.17 -8.02
CA SER A 122 21.41 -4.63 -8.06
C SER A 122 20.22 -5.30 -7.39
N ARG A 123 19.76 -4.80 -6.23
CA ARG A 123 18.65 -5.41 -5.49
C ARG A 123 17.32 -5.14 -6.18
N MET A 124 17.06 -3.91 -6.62
CA MET A 124 15.82 -3.57 -7.32
C MET A 124 15.68 -4.34 -8.63
N ARG A 125 16.73 -4.40 -9.46
CA ARG A 125 16.74 -5.24 -10.69
C ARG A 125 16.45 -6.70 -10.38
N LYS A 126 17.08 -7.22 -9.32
CA LYS A 126 16.91 -8.62 -8.92
C LYS A 126 15.49 -8.89 -8.40
N THR A 127 14.91 -8.01 -7.59
CA THR A 127 13.53 -8.11 -7.13
C THR A 127 12.55 -8.03 -8.29
N LYS A 128 12.69 -7.05 -9.19
CA LYS A 128 11.84 -6.93 -10.40
C LYS A 128 11.82 -8.24 -11.17
N ARG A 129 13.00 -8.76 -11.48
CA ARG A 129 13.15 -10.04 -12.18
C ARG A 129 12.46 -11.18 -11.41
N TYR A 130 12.63 -11.27 -10.09
CA TYR A 130 11.98 -12.34 -9.32
C TYR A 130 10.46 -12.29 -9.34
N VAL A 131 9.87 -11.10 -9.30
CA VAL A 131 8.41 -10.94 -9.40
C VAL A 131 7.92 -11.21 -10.84
N GLU A 132 8.73 -10.89 -11.86
CA GLU A 132 8.38 -11.09 -13.28
C GLU A 132 8.66 -12.51 -13.81
N ASP A 133 9.60 -13.24 -13.19
CA ASP A 133 9.98 -14.62 -13.57
C ASP A 133 8.98 -15.67 -13.06
N ASP A 134 8.06 -15.29 -12.17
CA ASP A 134 6.99 -16.13 -11.65
C ASP A 134 6.02 -16.51 -12.80
N TYR A 135 6.25 -17.70 -13.35
CA TYR A 135 5.64 -18.17 -14.59
C TYR A 135 4.17 -18.55 -14.43
N ILE A 136 3.26 -17.86 -15.12
CA ILE A 136 1.83 -18.22 -15.17
C ILE A 136 1.60 -19.33 -16.20
N CYS A 137 0.92 -20.41 -15.79
CA CYS A 137 0.37 -21.42 -16.70
C CYS A 137 -0.51 -20.74 -17.77
N GLY A 138 -0.01 -20.63 -19.01
CA GLY A 138 -0.70 -19.94 -20.12
C GLY A 138 0.09 -18.80 -20.77
N GLY A 139 1.30 -18.49 -20.28
CA GLY A 139 2.27 -17.64 -20.97
C GLY A 139 2.07 -16.13 -20.84
N THR A 140 1.16 -15.68 -19.97
CA THR A 140 1.08 -14.26 -19.61
C THR A 140 2.14 -13.99 -18.54
N GLN A 141 3.10 -13.12 -18.85
CA GLN A 141 4.13 -12.74 -17.89
C GLN A 141 3.61 -11.61 -16.99
N ILE A 142 3.90 -11.68 -15.69
CA ILE A 142 3.71 -10.54 -14.78
C ILE A 142 4.61 -9.41 -15.27
N LYS A 143 4.06 -8.20 -15.38
CA LYS A 143 4.83 -6.99 -15.69
C LYS A 143 4.75 -6.04 -14.52
N VAL A 144 5.89 -5.84 -13.86
CA VAL A 144 5.96 -4.96 -12.70
C VAL A 144 6.11 -3.53 -13.18
N ALA A 145 5.09 -2.70 -12.94
CA ALA A 145 5.07 -1.29 -13.32
C ALA A 145 5.29 -0.33 -12.13
N GLY A 146 5.15 -0.82 -10.89
CA GLY A 146 5.21 -0.01 -9.68
C GLY A 146 6.31 -0.42 -8.70
N TYR A 147 6.73 0.53 -7.87
CA TYR A 147 7.63 0.30 -6.74
C TYR A 147 7.05 0.89 -5.44
N LEU A 148 7.05 0.10 -4.36
CA LEU A 148 6.78 0.55 -3.00
C LEU A 148 8.09 0.47 -2.19
N PRO A 149 8.77 1.59 -1.91
CA PRO A 149 10.03 1.59 -1.17
C PRO A 149 9.85 1.10 0.26
N ALA A 150 10.92 0.58 0.88
CA ALA A 150 10.92 0.41 2.34
C ALA A 150 11.02 1.78 3.02
N GLU A 151 10.57 1.86 4.27
CA GLU A 151 10.55 3.14 5.00
C GLU A 151 11.96 3.75 5.07
N ASN A 152 12.08 5.05 4.77
CA ASN A 152 13.35 5.80 4.75
C ASN A 152 14.44 5.25 3.82
N SER A 153 14.08 4.38 2.85
CA SER A 153 15.07 3.65 2.03
C SER A 153 15.22 4.15 0.60
N PHE A 154 14.69 5.33 0.25
CA PHE A 154 14.80 5.87 -1.11
C PHE A 154 15.42 7.27 -1.11
N ASN A 155 16.14 7.59 -2.19
CA ASN A 155 16.79 8.87 -2.44
C ASN A 155 16.89 9.13 -3.96
N ASP A 156 17.58 10.18 -4.40
CA ASP A 156 17.74 10.51 -5.82
C ASP A 156 18.31 9.36 -6.67
N SER A 157 19.14 8.50 -6.07
CA SER A 157 19.63 7.26 -6.71
C SER A 157 18.50 6.32 -7.06
N THR A 158 17.54 6.16 -6.14
CA THR A 158 16.36 5.33 -6.34
C THR A 158 15.53 5.83 -7.50
N TYR A 159 15.35 7.15 -7.65
CA TYR A 159 14.58 7.73 -8.76
C TYR A 159 15.22 7.43 -10.11
N LYS A 160 16.54 7.54 -10.21
CA LYS A 160 17.27 7.14 -11.41
C LYS A 160 17.09 5.65 -11.72
N ILE A 161 17.15 4.78 -10.70
CA ILE A 161 16.96 3.34 -10.88
C ILE A 161 15.52 3.03 -11.36
N ILE A 162 14.50 3.74 -10.85
CA ILE A 162 13.11 3.61 -11.27
C ILE A 162 12.96 3.94 -12.76
N ASP A 163 13.55 5.04 -13.23
CA ASP A 163 13.60 5.40 -14.66
C ASP A 163 14.34 4.34 -15.48
N ASP A 164 15.54 3.92 -15.05
CA ASP A 164 16.37 2.93 -15.76
C ASP A 164 15.68 1.54 -15.83
N LEU A 165 14.79 1.24 -14.90
CA LEU A 165 13.97 0.02 -14.88
C LEU A 165 12.68 0.16 -15.71
N GLY A 166 12.36 1.36 -16.18
CA GLY A 166 11.12 1.66 -16.91
C GLY A 166 9.86 1.49 -16.06
N LEU A 167 9.96 1.70 -14.74
CA LEU A 167 8.81 1.66 -13.85
C LEU A 167 7.97 2.92 -14.07
N SER A 168 6.65 2.75 -14.05
CA SER A 168 5.70 3.83 -14.35
C SER A 168 5.35 4.67 -13.12
N TYR A 169 5.52 4.13 -11.91
CA TYR A 169 5.22 4.85 -10.69
C TYR A 169 5.95 4.33 -9.44
N MET A 170 6.00 5.19 -8.43
CA MET A 170 6.42 4.90 -7.07
C MET A 170 5.29 5.26 -6.12
N VAL A 171 4.99 4.39 -5.15
CA VAL A 171 4.09 4.72 -4.05
C VAL A 171 4.89 5.46 -2.97
N ASP A 172 4.43 6.63 -2.55
CA ASP A 172 5.02 7.36 -1.44
C ASP A 172 4.25 7.08 -0.14
N ASP A 173 4.77 6.14 0.63
CA ASP A 173 4.37 5.82 2.01
C ASP A 173 5.31 6.44 3.05
N SER A 174 6.10 7.44 2.66
CA SER A 174 7.15 8.05 3.48
C SER A 174 6.91 9.52 3.80
N GLY A 175 6.06 10.18 3.00
CA GLY A 175 5.67 11.57 3.20
C GLY A 175 6.67 12.54 2.59
N LEU A 176 7.03 12.35 1.31
CA LEU A 176 7.81 13.33 0.56
C LEU A 176 7.19 14.71 0.71
N ALA A 177 8.04 15.73 0.88
CA ALA A 177 7.57 17.11 1.04
C ALA A 177 6.66 17.54 -0.13
N GLN A 178 6.96 17.09 -1.36
CA GLN A 178 6.14 17.37 -2.54
C GLN A 178 4.79 16.65 -2.52
N SER A 179 4.65 15.55 -1.78
CA SER A 179 3.41 14.76 -1.67
C SER A 179 2.44 15.27 -0.60
N GLN A 180 2.88 16.15 0.32
CA GLN A 180 2.07 16.53 1.50
C GLN A 180 0.73 17.18 1.15
N ASP A 181 0.67 17.88 0.00
CA ASP A 181 -0.53 18.58 -0.49
C ASP A 181 -1.11 17.93 -1.76
N LYS A 182 -0.72 16.69 -2.07
CA LYS A 182 -1.15 15.96 -3.27
C LYS A 182 -2.01 14.77 -2.86
N ALA A 183 -3.25 14.74 -3.33
CA ALA A 183 -4.12 13.57 -3.20
C ALA A 183 -4.05 12.67 -4.44
N TRP A 184 -3.90 13.26 -5.62
CA TRP A 184 -3.78 12.53 -6.89
C TRP A 184 -2.31 12.19 -7.19
N PRO A 185 -2.06 11.08 -7.93
CA PRO A 185 -0.76 10.84 -8.50
C PRO A 185 -0.25 12.03 -9.32
N TYR A 186 1.04 12.31 -9.22
CA TYR A 186 1.68 13.40 -9.93
C TYR A 186 2.98 12.94 -10.59
N LEU A 187 3.36 13.56 -11.70
CA LEU A 187 4.64 13.28 -12.34
C LEU A 187 5.78 13.78 -11.46
N MET A 188 6.77 12.94 -11.18
CA MET A 188 7.96 13.36 -10.44
C MET A 188 8.79 14.32 -11.29
N ASP A 189 9.14 15.48 -10.71
CA ASP A 189 9.92 16.50 -11.40
C ASP A 189 11.26 15.95 -11.90
N GLY A 190 11.52 16.06 -13.20
CA GLY A 190 12.75 15.61 -13.84
C GLY A 190 12.82 14.10 -14.12
N HIS A 191 11.73 13.36 -13.87
CA HIS A 191 11.68 11.90 -14.03
C HIS A 191 10.48 11.46 -14.89
N SER A 192 10.48 10.20 -15.34
CA SER A 192 9.44 9.66 -16.24
C SER A 192 8.30 8.94 -15.52
N PHE A 193 8.42 8.77 -14.20
CA PHE A 193 7.46 8.04 -13.37
C PHE A 193 6.58 8.97 -12.52
N TYR A 194 5.41 8.45 -12.12
CA TYR A 194 4.47 9.12 -11.24
C TYR A 194 4.73 8.77 -9.77
N VAL A 195 4.49 9.70 -8.85
CA VAL A 195 4.41 9.43 -7.41
C VAL A 195 2.95 9.29 -7.01
N VAL A 196 2.62 8.25 -6.24
CA VAL A 196 1.29 7.99 -5.69
C VAL A 196 1.30 8.22 -4.17
N PRO A 197 0.69 9.31 -3.66
CA PRO A 197 0.70 9.61 -2.24
C PRO A 197 -0.19 8.65 -1.42
N ALA A 198 0.36 7.97 -0.41
CA ALA A 198 -0.39 7.15 0.54
C ALA A 198 -0.70 7.92 1.83
N SER A 199 -1.35 9.09 1.70
CA SER A 199 -1.51 10.07 2.77
C SER A 199 -2.99 10.38 3.09
N ALA A 200 -3.29 10.66 4.36
CA ALA A 200 -4.54 11.23 4.84
C ALA A 200 -4.46 12.75 5.10
N GLY A 201 -3.37 13.39 4.67
CA GLY A 201 -3.09 14.80 4.90
C GLY A 201 -1.63 15.05 5.28
N PRO A 202 -1.23 16.31 5.53
CA PRO A 202 0.19 16.71 5.59
C PRO A 202 1.04 16.02 6.68
N ASN A 203 0.43 15.25 7.60
CA ASN A 203 1.14 14.65 8.73
C ASN A 203 0.76 13.19 9.05
N PHE A 204 -0.13 12.55 8.28
CA PHE A 204 -0.52 11.17 8.56
C PHE A 204 -0.58 10.34 7.29
N ARG A 205 0.13 9.21 7.32
CA ARG A 205 0.23 8.25 6.24
C ARG A 205 -0.73 7.11 6.51
N MET A 206 -1.52 6.71 5.53
CA MET A 206 -2.51 5.64 5.69
C MET A 206 -1.84 4.28 5.61
N TRP A 207 -1.04 3.97 6.63
CA TRP A 207 -0.28 2.74 6.73
C TRP A 207 -0.45 2.13 8.13
N ASP A 208 -0.92 0.89 8.18
CA ASP A 208 -1.23 0.18 9.41
C ASP A 208 -0.05 0.04 10.39
N VAL A 209 1.18 -0.14 9.89
CA VAL A 209 2.39 -0.17 10.74
C VAL A 209 2.57 1.13 11.51
N LEU A 210 2.24 2.28 10.91
CA LEU A 210 2.35 3.57 11.57
C LEU A 210 1.22 3.81 12.56
N ALA A 211 0.00 3.40 12.22
CA ALA A 211 -1.13 3.39 13.14
C ALA A 211 -0.81 2.56 14.40
N ASN A 212 -0.30 1.35 14.20
CA ASN A 212 0.11 0.45 15.28
C ASN A 212 1.27 1.05 16.10
N SER A 213 2.30 1.60 15.44
CA SER A 213 3.43 2.26 16.11
C SER A 213 3.02 3.51 16.90
N ALA A 214 1.95 4.18 16.47
CA ALA A 214 1.35 5.29 17.21
C ALA A 214 0.52 4.85 18.42
N GLY A 215 0.23 3.54 18.53
CA GLY A 215 -0.54 2.93 19.59
C GLY A 215 -2.05 2.98 19.39
N LEU A 216 -2.51 3.10 18.14
CA LEU A 216 -3.92 2.94 17.81
C LEU A 216 -4.32 1.48 17.96
N ASN A 217 -5.50 1.21 18.52
CA ASN A 217 -6.08 -0.14 18.51
C ASN A 217 -6.90 -0.36 17.21
N GLY A 218 -7.49 -1.54 17.04
CA GLY A 218 -8.25 -1.86 15.82
C GLY A 218 -9.48 -0.98 15.61
N THR A 219 -10.13 -0.53 16.69
CA THR A 219 -11.28 0.39 16.59
C THR A 219 -10.82 1.78 16.15
N ASP A 220 -9.77 2.31 16.79
CA ASP A 220 -9.20 3.62 16.42
C ASP A 220 -8.72 3.62 14.95
N TRP A 221 -8.12 2.51 14.50
CA TRP A 221 -7.67 2.36 13.13
C TRP A 221 -8.84 2.30 12.14
N TYR A 222 -9.91 1.57 12.47
CA TYR A 222 -11.14 1.56 11.67
C TYR A 222 -11.76 2.95 11.54
N ASP A 223 -11.89 3.68 12.65
CA ASP A 223 -12.49 5.03 12.65
C ASP A 223 -11.64 6.00 11.81
N LEU A 224 -10.32 5.87 11.85
CA LEU A 224 -9.42 6.66 11.03
C LEU A 224 -9.54 6.33 9.53
N LEU A 225 -9.68 5.04 9.18
CA LEU A 225 -9.93 4.62 7.79
C LEU A 225 -11.24 5.20 7.26
N VAL A 226 -12.32 5.10 8.03
CA VAL A 226 -13.65 5.59 7.64
C VAL A 226 -13.65 7.12 7.48
N SER A 227 -13.12 7.85 8.46
CA SER A 227 -13.07 9.32 8.40
C SER A 227 -12.24 9.81 7.21
N THR A 228 -11.06 9.22 6.99
CA THR A 228 -10.21 9.57 5.85
C THR A 228 -10.90 9.28 4.51
N PHE A 229 -11.60 8.15 4.41
CA PHE A 229 -12.35 7.79 3.21
C PHE A 229 -13.47 8.79 2.92
N ASP A 230 -14.27 9.13 3.92
CA ASP A 230 -15.38 10.07 3.79
C ASP A 230 -14.87 11.47 3.41
N GLU A 231 -13.77 11.93 4.01
CA GLU A 231 -13.14 13.21 3.69
C GLU A 231 -12.58 13.25 2.27
N SER A 232 -11.88 12.19 1.84
CA SER A 232 -11.33 12.09 0.48
C SER A 232 -12.45 12.05 -0.55
N SER A 233 -13.49 11.25 -0.28
CA SER A 233 -14.71 11.17 -1.09
C SER A 233 -15.39 12.52 -1.25
N ALA A 234 -15.57 13.27 -0.15
CA ALA A 234 -16.19 14.59 -0.17
C ALA A 234 -15.42 15.61 -1.02
N LYS A 235 -14.09 15.46 -1.11
CA LYS A 235 -13.21 16.29 -1.97
C LYS A 235 -13.13 15.80 -3.41
N GLY A 236 -13.62 14.60 -3.71
CA GLY A 236 -13.43 13.94 -5.00
C GLY A 236 -12.00 13.45 -5.22
N ASP A 237 -11.28 13.22 -4.12
CA ASP A 237 -9.89 12.75 -4.09
C ASP A 237 -9.85 11.23 -3.85
N PRO A 238 -8.80 10.55 -4.34
CA PRO A 238 -8.62 9.12 -4.07
C PRO A 238 -8.11 8.94 -2.65
N MET A 239 -8.51 7.85 -2.01
CA MET A 239 -7.84 7.36 -0.81
C MET A 239 -6.88 6.23 -1.20
N VAL A 240 -5.63 6.33 -0.75
CA VAL A 240 -4.60 5.30 -0.92
C VAL A 240 -4.20 4.80 0.47
N ALA A 241 -4.34 3.50 0.73
CA ALA A 241 -4.01 2.91 2.03
C ALA A 241 -3.20 1.62 1.90
N VAL A 242 -2.18 1.50 2.75
CA VAL A 242 -1.21 0.39 2.80
C VAL A 242 -1.48 -0.49 4.03
N PHE A 243 -1.57 -1.79 3.80
CA PHE A 243 -1.79 -2.80 4.83
C PHE A 243 -0.71 -3.86 4.74
N THR A 244 -0.02 -4.18 5.83
CA THR A 244 0.95 -5.28 5.86
C THR A 244 0.28 -6.56 6.35
N ASN A 245 0.71 -7.69 5.80
CA ASN A 245 0.34 -9.00 6.32
C ASN A 245 0.74 -9.16 7.80
N THR A 246 1.83 -8.53 8.23
CA THR A 246 2.36 -8.62 9.60
C THR A 246 1.55 -7.85 10.65
N VAL A 247 0.77 -6.83 10.26
CA VAL A 247 -0.09 -6.05 11.16
C VAL A 247 -1.56 -6.36 10.91
N SER A 248 -2.07 -6.09 9.71
CA SER A 248 -3.49 -6.25 9.40
C SER A 248 -3.89 -7.66 8.97
N GLY A 249 -2.97 -8.62 8.91
CA GLY A 249 -3.28 -9.99 8.53
C GLY A 249 -3.94 -10.84 9.63
N SER A 250 -4.03 -10.34 10.86
CA SER A 250 -4.69 -11.04 11.99
C SER A 250 -5.22 -10.08 13.06
N GLY A 251 -5.98 -10.61 14.02
CA GLY A 251 -6.44 -9.88 15.20
C GLY A 251 -7.34 -8.68 14.90
N GLU A 252 -7.30 -7.67 15.79
CA GLU A 252 -8.18 -6.51 15.72
C GLU A 252 -7.97 -5.63 14.47
N TYR A 253 -6.73 -5.60 13.93
CA TYR A 253 -6.42 -4.85 12.71
C TYR A 253 -7.02 -5.54 11.47
N LEU A 254 -7.05 -6.88 11.44
CA LEU A 254 -7.77 -7.61 10.39
C LEU A 254 -9.28 -7.34 10.45
N ASP A 255 -9.85 -7.30 11.65
CA ASP A 255 -11.27 -6.99 11.83
C ASP A 255 -11.59 -5.56 11.38
N ALA A 256 -10.71 -4.60 11.70
CA ALA A 256 -10.79 -3.21 11.25
C ALA A 256 -10.76 -3.12 9.71
N TYR A 257 -9.77 -3.78 9.08
CA TYR A 257 -9.64 -3.83 7.63
C TYR A 257 -10.88 -4.43 6.95
N LYS A 258 -11.38 -5.58 7.44
CA LYS A 258 -12.58 -6.21 6.88
C LYS A 258 -13.80 -5.30 6.98
N LYS A 259 -14.02 -4.70 8.15
CA LYS A 259 -15.13 -3.75 8.36
C LYS A 259 -15.01 -2.53 7.44
N PHE A 260 -13.79 -2.03 7.23
CA PHE A 260 -13.55 -0.91 6.33
C PHE A 260 -13.84 -1.26 4.87
N VAL A 261 -13.40 -2.43 4.39
CA VAL A 261 -13.73 -2.90 3.03
C VAL A 261 -15.24 -3.00 2.84
N GLU A 262 -15.97 -3.60 3.78
CA GLU A 262 -17.44 -3.65 3.74
C GLU A 262 -18.08 -2.26 3.75
N TYR A 263 -17.54 -1.34 4.55
CA TYR A 263 -18.00 0.05 4.60
C TYR A 263 -17.83 0.73 3.25
N ALA A 264 -16.63 0.71 2.67
CA ALA A 264 -16.34 1.34 1.39
C ALA A 264 -17.20 0.76 0.25
N VAL A 265 -17.42 -0.56 0.24
CA VAL A 265 -18.35 -1.21 -0.70
C VAL A 265 -19.78 -0.71 -0.49
N SER A 266 -20.25 -0.60 0.75
CA SER A 266 -21.59 -0.09 1.05
C SER A 266 -21.79 1.38 0.62
N LYS A 267 -20.71 2.15 0.54
CA LYS A 267 -20.68 3.53 0.02
C LYS A 267 -20.51 3.60 -1.50
N GLY A 268 -20.41 2.47 -2.18
CA GLY A 268 -20.24 2.41 -3.63
C GLY A 268 -18.87 2.89 -4.09
N ALA A 269 -17.81 2.65 -3.30
CA ALA A 269 -16.44 2.99 -3.69
C ALA A 269 -15.99 2.25 -4.96
N SER A 270 -15.25 2.94 -5.81
CA SER A 270 -14.52 2.37 -6.95
C SER A 270 -13.14 1.93 -6.47
N PHE A 271 -12.99 0.62 -6.26
CA PHE A 271 -11.70 0.02 -5.96
C PHE A 271 -10.85 0.00 -7.22
N VAL A 272 -9.61 0.44 -7.13
CA VAL A 272 -8.66 0.49 -8.26
C VAL A 272 -7.29 -0.01 -7.84
N THR A 273 -6.57 -0.59 -8.78
CA THR A 273 -5.13 -0.81 -8.66
C THR A 273 -4.37 0.52 -8.73
N THR A 274 -3.11 0.51 -8.31
CA THR A 274 -2.26 1.70 -8.29
C THR A 274 -1.95 2.14 -9.72
N GLY A 275 -1.71 1.20 -10.63
CA GLY A 275 -1.55 1.48 -12.06
C GLY A 275 -2.80 2.14 -12.67
N GLN A 276 -4.00 1.63 -12.37
CA GLN A 276 -5.25 2.25 -12.82
C GLN A 276 -5.44 3.67 -12.26
N LEU A 277 -5.06 3.89 -10.99
CA LEU A 277 -5.09 5.21 -10.38
C LEU A 277 -4.15 6.20 -11.08
N VAL A 278 -2.93 5.76 -11.42
CA VAL A 278 -1.96 6.53 -12.21
C VAL A 278 -2.48 6.84 -13.61
N ASP A 279 -3.08 5.87 -14.29
CA ASP A 279 -3.64 6.06 -15.63
C ASP A 279 -4.84 7.02 -15.61
N THR A 280 -5.65 6.98 -14.55
CA THR A 280 -6.72 7.96 -14.32
C THR A 280 -6.12 9.37 -14.16
N ALA A 281 -5.06 9.53 -13.36
CA ALA A 281 -4.41 10.81 -13.15
C ALA A 281 -3.80 11.39 -14.45
N LYS A 282 -3.22 10.55 -15.32
CA LYS A 282 -2.70 10.97 -16.64
C LYS A 282 -3.78 11.52 -17.58
N SER A 283 -5.04 11.11 -17.37
CA SER A 283 -6.18 11.49 -18.22
C SER A 283 -6.96 12.71 -17.72
N LYS A 284 -6.57 13.26 -16.55
CA LYS A 284 -7.14 14.48 -15.97
C LYS A 284 -6.41 15.72 -16.47
#